data_AF-A0A6I1K950-F1
#
_entry.id   AF-A0A6I1K950-F1
#
_cell.length_a   1.000
_cell.length_b   1.000
_cell.length_c   1.000
_cell.angle_alpha   90.00
_cell.angle_beta   90.00
_cell.angle_gamma   90.00
#
_symmetry.space_group_name_H-M   'P 1'
#
loop_
_entity.id
_entity.type
_entity.pdbx_description
1 polymer ?
#
loop_
_entity_poly.entity_id
_entity_poly.type
_entity_poly.pdbx_seq_one_letter_code
_entity_poly.pdbx_strand_id
1 'polypeptide(L)' 'MSEITFTVERCEDSGVLVASWDEPSGQGGITTQGSDLRELQDMVQDAVRCHFDAGDKPRVVRLHFVSDALLQTA' A
#
# COMPACT_ATOMS: atom_id res chain seq x y z
N MET A 1 17.34 -1.55 1.34
CA MET A 1 16.19 -2.47 1.20
C MET A 1 15.83 -2.56 -0.28
N SER A 2 15.72 -3.73 -0.91
CA SER A 2 15.55 -3.78 -2.38
C SER A 2 14.09 -3.65 -2.82
N GLU A 3 13.17 -4.20 -2.05
CA GLU A 3 11.74 -4.26 -2.38
C GLU A 3 10.91 -4.19 -1.10
N ILE A 4 9.76 -3.51 -1.16
CA ILE A 4 8.71 -3.55 -0.14
C ILE A 4 7.36 -3.85 -0.80
N THR A 5 6.45 -4.47 -0.05
CA THR A 5 5.11 -4.84 -0.53
C THR A 5 4.05 -4.19 0.34
N PHE A 6 3.23 -3.33 -0.25
CA PHE A 6 2.04 -2.80 0.38
C PHE A 6 0.88 -3.79 0.23
N THR A 7 0.10 -3.95 1.27
CA THR A 7 -1.24 -4.52 1.20
C THR A 7 -2.20 -3.44 0.73
N VAL A 8 -3.02 -3.76 -0.27
CA VAL A 8 -4.03 -2.84 -0.80
C VAL A 8 -5.40 -3.44 -0.61
N GLU A 9 -6.26 -2.69 0.08
CA GLU A 9 -7.65 -3.06 0.35
C GLU A 9 -8.57 -1.97 -0.16
N ARG A 10 -9.79 -2.37 -0.56
CA ARG A 10 -10.83 -1.41 -0.93
C ARG A 10 -11.74 -1.19 0.27
N CYS A 11 -11.88 0.06 0.69
CA CYS A 11 -12.83 0.41 1.75
C CYS A 11 -14.26 0.28 1.18
N GLU A 12 -15.08 -0.59 1.77
CA GLU A 12 -16.44 -0.85 1.29
C GLU A 12 -17.37 0.37 1.42
N ASP A 13 -17.18 1.18 2.48
CA ASP A 13 -18.02 2.34 2.75
C ASP A 13 -17.69 3.54 1.85
N SER A 14 -16.40 3.79 1.60
CA SER A 14 -15.95 4.98 0.87
C SER A 14 -15.52 4.71 -0.57
N GLY A 15 -15.31 3.44 -0.92
CA GLY A 15 -14.90 3.01 -2.26
C GLY A 15 -13.43 3.27 -2.60
N VAL A 16 -12.68 3.95 -1.73
CA VAL A 16 -11.25 4.27 -1.93
C VAL A 16 -10.39 3.03 -1.77
N LEU A 17 -9.23 3.06 -2.41
CA LEU A 17 -8.16 2.09 -2.17
C LEU A 17 -7.28 2.60 -1.04
N VAL A 18 -6.95 1.73 -0.10
CA VAL A 18 -6.04 2.00 1.02
C VAL A 18 -4.84 1.09 0.86
N ALA A 19 -3.64 1.66 0.83
CA ALA A 19 -2.38 0.93 0.83
C ALA A 19 -1.70 1.06 2.19
N SER A 20 -1.32 -0.06 2.79
CA SER A 20 -0.59 -0.13 4.05
C SER A 20 0.68 -0.96 3.93
N TRP A 21 1.74 -0.54 4.60
CA TRP A 21 2.97 -1.28 4.76
C TRP A 21 3.50 -1.09 6.17
N ASP A 22 3.75 -2.18 6.86
CA ASP A 22 4.37 -2.17 8.20
C ASP A 22 5.87 -2.42 8.09
N GLU A 23 6.64 -1.64 8.83
CA GLU A 23 8.08 -1.84 8.92
C GLU A 23 8.38 -3.15 9.66
N PRO A 24 9.29 -4.02 9.17
CA PRO A 24 9.60 -5.29 9.82
C PRO A 24 10.05 -5.21 11.28
N SER A 25 10.60 -4.07 11.72
CA SER A 25 10.98 -3.87 13.12
C SER A 25 9.80 -3.53 14.04
N GLY A 26 8.62 -3.26 13.47
CA GLY A 26 7.40 -2.90 14.20
C GLY A 26 7.38 -1.47 14.75
N GLN A 27 8.33 -0.62 14.36
CA GLN A 27 8.45 0.75 14.88
C GLN A 27 7.63 1.79 14.09
N GLY A 28 7.07 1.40 12.95
CA GLY A 28 6.28 2.30 12.12
C GLY A 28 5.75 1.62 10.87
N GLY A 29 5.27 2.44 9.95
CA GLY A 29 4.72 2.01 8.68
C GLY A 29 4.29 3.18 7.82
N ILE A 30 3.76 2.86 6.65
CA ILE A 30 3.21 3.81 5.70
C ILE A 30 1.76 3.40 5.43
N THR A 31 0.83 4.32 5.64
CA THR A 31 -0.56 4.16 5.25
C THR A 31 -0.96 5.34 4.38
N THR A 32 -1.57 5.05 3.23
CA THR A 32 -2.05 6.06 2.31
C THR A 32 -3.29 5.57 1.56
N GLN A 33 -3.99 6.47 0.89
CA GLN A 33 -5.24 6.15 0.18
C GLN A 33 -5.35 6.93 -1.12
N GLY A 34 -6.15 6.40 -2.05
CA GLY A 34 -6.49 7.04 -3.32
C GLY A 34 -7.85 6.58 -3.82
N SER A 35 -8.56 7.45 -4.53
CA SER A 35 -9.89 7.17 -5.10
C SER A 35 -9.83 6.13 -6.22
N ASP A 36 -8.68 6.04 -6.89
CA ASP A 36 -8.38 5.05 -7.92
C ASP A 36 -6.92 4.58 -7.86
N LEU A 37 -6.57 3.63 -8.74
CA LEU A 37 -5.24 3.04 -8.78
C LEU A 37 -4.14 4.03 -9.16
N ARG A 38 -4.43 5.03 -10.00
CA ARG A 38 -3.44 6.04 -10.38
C ARG A 38 -3.16 6.95 -9.18
N GLU A 39 -4.21 7.48 -8.56
CA GLU A 39 -4.06 8.34 -7.37
C GLU A 39 -3.34 7.60 -6.25
N LEU A 40 -3.69 6.33 -5.99
CA LEU A 40 -3.01 5.52 -4.99
C LEU A 40 -1.51 5.36 -5.28
N GLN A 41 -1.13 5.13 -6.55
CA GLN A 41 0.28 5.00 -6.92
C GLN A 41 1.08 6.27 -6.66
N ASP A 42 0.51 7.44 -7.00
CA ASP A 42 1.15 8.73 -6.74
C ASP A 42 1.33 8.96 -5.24
N MET A 43 0.28 8.69 -4.46
CA MET A 43 0.29 8.80 -3.01
C MET A 43 1.27 7.83 -2.33
N VAL A 44 1.42 6.60 -2.84
CA VAL A 44 2.42 5.63 -2.36
C VAL A 44 3.83 6.11 -2.66
N GLN A 45 4.09 6.61 -3.88
CA GLN A 45 5.42 7.11 -4.25
C GLN A 45 5.85 8.27 -3.35
N ASP A 46 4.95 9.21 -3.08
CA ASP A 46 5.26 10.35 -2.24
C ASP A 46 5.45 9.94 -0.77
N ALA A 47 4.61 9.02 -0.27
CA ALA A 47 4.78 8.50 1.08
C ALA A 47 6.11 7.74 1.26
N VAL A 48 6.52 6.92 0.29
CA VAL A 48 7.84 6.25 0.29
C VAL A 48 8.97 7.28 0.22
N ARG A 49 8.84 8.35 -0.58
CA ARG A 49 9.86 9.40 -0.67
C ARG A 49 10.04 10.18 0.63
N CYS A 50 8.96 10.40 1.38
CA CYS A 50 8.95 11.10 2.65
C CYS A 50 9.40 10.22 3.83
N HIS A 51 9.08 8.92 3.79
CA HIS A 51 9.40 8.00 4.88
C HIS A 51 10.86 7.56 4.87
N PHE A 52 11.46 7.33 3.69
CA PHE A 52 12.83 6.83 3.58
C PHE A 52 13.82 7.93 3.22
N ASP A 53 14.97 7.92 3.89
CA ASP A 53 16.14 8.72 3.51
C ASP A 53 16.69 8.30 2.13
N ALA A 54 17.46 9.18 1.49
CA ALA A 54 17.95 8.97 0.12
C ALA A 54 18.76 7.68 -0.10
N GLY A 55 19.36 7.12 0.96
CA GLY A 55 20.11 5.86 0.92
C GLY A 55 19.28 4.59 1.18
N ASP A 56 18.11 4.74 1.81
CA ASP A 56 17.32 3.60 2.31
C ASP A 56 16.09 3.29 1.45
N LYS A 57 15.80 4.15 0.47
CA LYS A 57 14.65 4.01 -0.43
C LYS A 57 14.63 2.64 -1.12
N PRO A 58 13.48 1.95 -1.10
CA PRO A 58 13.31 0.73 -1.86
C PRO A 58 13.39 1.01 -3.36
N ARG A 59 14.01 0.09 -4.11
CA ARG A 59 14.10 0.20 -5.58
C ARG A 59 12.80 -0.22 -6.26
N VAL A 60 12.03 -1.09 -5.61
CA VAL A 60 10.78 -1.63 -6.11
C VAL A 60 9.73 -1.54 -5.01
N VAL A 61 8.53 -1.08 -5.38
CA VAL A 61 7.34 -1.11 -4.53
C VAL A 61 6.32 -2.01 -5.22
N ARG A 62 5.87 -3.05 -4.51
CA ARG A 62 4.78 -3.91 -4.96
C ARG A 62 3.48 -3.52 -4.27
N LEU A 63 2.39 -3.53 -5.03
CA LEU A 63 1.03 -3.39 -4.50
C LEU A 63 0.36 -4.76 -4.55
N HIS A 64 0.05 -5.34 -3.40
CA HIS A 64 -0.65 -6.61 -3.26
C HIS A 64 -2.11 -6.35 -2.93
N PHE A 65 -3.00 -6.52 -3.89
CA PHE A 65 -4.44 -6.34 -3.70
C PHE A 65 -5.03 -7.54 -2.97
N VAL A 66 -5.59 -7.28 -1.80
CA VAL A 66 -6.36 -8.26 -1.02
C VAL A 66 -7.83 -8.07 -1.33
N SER A 67 -8.49 -9.16 -1.69
CA SER A 67 -9.93 -9.18 -1.97
C SER A 67 -10.49 -10.49 -1.45
N ASP A 68 -11.50 -10.40 -0.60
CA ASP A 68 -12.23 -11.56 -0.09
C ASP A 68 -13.43 -11.85 -1.00
N ALA A 69 -13.18 -12.66 -2.03
CA ALA A 69 -14.22 -13.07 -2.96
C ALA A 69 -15.11 -14.15 -2.31
N LEU A 70 -16.34 -13.76 -1.95
CA LEU A 70 -17.35 -14.71 -1.50
C LEU A 70 -17.89 -15.52 -2.69
N LEU A 71 -17.75 -16.84 -2.61
CA LEU A 71 -18.35 -17.77 -3.55
C LEU A 71 -19.50 -18.50 -2.86
N GLN A 72 -20.72 -18.34 -3.40
CA GLN A 72 -21.86 -19.12 -2.96
C GLN A 72 -21.88 -20.47 -3.71
N THR A 73 -21.94 -21.57 -2.98
CA THR A 73 -21.80 -22.94 -3.54
C THR A 73 -23.09 -23.76 -3.52
N ALA A 74 -24.23 -23.17 -3.12
CA ALA A 74 -25.55 -23.80 -3.12
C ALA A 74 -26.67 -22.74 -3.17
#